data_AF-A0A1Y1NGX8-F1
#
_entry.id   AF-A0A1Y1NGX8-F1
#
_cell.length_a   1.000
_cell.length_b   1.000
_cell.length_c   1.000
_cell.angle_alpha   90.00
_cell.angle_beta   90.00
_cell.angle_gamma   90.00
#
_symmetry.space_group_name_H-M   'P 1'
#
loop_
_entity.id
_entity.type
_entity.pdbx_description
1 polymer ?
#
loop_
_entity_poly.entity_id
_entity_poly.type
_entity_poly.pdbx_seq_one_letter_code
_entity_poly.pdbx_strand_id
1 'polypeptide(L)'
;ILKFYLVRLLQQLKKVSGKKGGCGISDTPTNSPSSNNGPKSRALIWQTLNSCFQSRILTGIIVNTIYKDPLIFLDRAFNNIARKVREMLRQSMLKVNVVLACDFIHPQNLNIDLKTFATKNSVLDVGSNLKEWYRKEVIDRLRGKLEGFEECQSGWSLREVLYVKININKYMPIRVGRFSTYIKIPRFIALKRAVINVRNNDKYCFLWSVVSALYPAKSNPDRPFSYPHFDAVLNRGNIEFPIKVTDIKKFERLNNLAINLYCLEKRNVLPFMLSRNREPRADTINLLVLSSDTNGANSKYYHFAWIKNLSRLLSSQLSRKGHAKFF
;
A
#
# COMPACT_ATOMS: atom_id res chain seq x y z
N ILE A 1 -1.90 -29.19 2.95
CA ILE A 1 -2.14 -28.30 1.78
C ILE A 1 -0.88 -27.53 1.35
N LEU A 2 -0.19 -26.78 2.21
CA LEU A 2 1.02 -26.00 1.83
C LEU A 2 2.23 -26.86 1.40
N LYS A 3 2.53 -27.97 2.09
CA LYS A 3 3.59 -28.93 1.69
C LYS A 3 3.30 -29.56 0.31
N PHE A 4 2.04 -29.88 0.00
CA PHE A 4 1.62 -30.41 -1.29
C PHE A 4 1.84 -29.40 -2.44
N TYR A 5 1.47 -28.13 -2.23
CA TYR A 5 1.73 -27.08 -3.23
C TYR A 5 3.22 -26.81 -3.40
N LEU A 6 4.02 -26.83 -2.33
CA LEU A 6 5.46 -26.68 -2.40
C LEU A 6 6.12 -27.84 -3.16
N VAL A 7 5.71 -29.08 -2.91
CA VAL A 7 6.20 -30.26 -3.63
C VAL A 7 5.82 -30.21 -5.11
N ARG A 8 4.56 -29.84 -5.42
CA ARG A 8 4.10 -29.66 -6.81
C ARG A 8 4.85 -28.53 -7.53
N LEU A 9 5.15 -27.45 -6.80
CA LEU A 9 5.95 -26.31 -7.27
C LEU A 9 7.41 -26.71 -7.54
N LEU A 10 8.06 -27.40 -6.60
CA LEU A 10 9.43 -27.91 -6.77
C LEU A 10 9.51 -28.93 -7.92
N GLN A 11 8.48 -29.76 -8.11
CA GLN A 11 8.38 -30.67 -9.27
C GLN A 11 8.23 -29.92 -10.60
N GLN A 12 7.43 -28.84 -10.65
CA GLN A 12 7.34 -28.00 -11.84
C GLN A 12 8.67 -27.30 -12.14
N LEU A 13 9.38 -26.82 -11.12
CA LEU A 13 10.70 -26.19 -11.27
C LEU A 13 11.78 -27.19 -11.75
N LYS A 14 11.75 -28.44 -11.26
CA LYS A 14 12.63 -29.51 -11.76
C LYS A 14 12.34 -29.87 -13.23
N LYS A 15 11.07 -29.89 -13.66
CA LYS A 15 10.69 -30.15 -15.07
C LYS A 15 11.16 -29.04 -16.03
N VAL A 16 11.21 -27.79 -15.57
CA VAL A 16 11.73 -26.66 -16.35
C VAL A 16 13.26 -26.68 -16.43
N SER A 17 13.94 -27.18 -15.39
CA SER A 17 15.39 -27.39 -15.38
C SER A 17 15.86 -28.60 -16.22
N GLY A 18 15.02 -29.64 -16.31
CA GLY A 18 15.34 -30.90 -16.98
C GLY A 18 15.18 -30.95 -18.50
N LYS A 19 14.61 -29.92 -19.16
CA LYS A 19 14.59 -29.83 -20.63
C LYS A 19 15.94 -29.29 -21.16
N LYS A 20 16.99 -30.09 -21.03
CA LYS A 20 18.10 -30.12 -21.99
C LYS A 20 17.84 -31.31 -22.91
N GLY A 21 17.19 -31.04 -24.04
CA GLY A 21 16.99 -31.99 -25.12
C GLY A 21 16.78 -31.16 -26.39
N GLY A 22 17.74 -31.24 -27.31
CA GLY A 22 17.76 -30.46 -28.53
C GLY A 22 16.67 -30.88 -29.52
N CYS A 23 16.33 -29.96 -30.43
CA CYS A 23 16.12 -30.18 -31.86
C CYS A 23 15.57 -28.89 -32.50
N GLY A 24 16.15 -28.49 -33.64
CA GLY A 24 15.43 -27.79 -34.69
C GLY A 24 15.64 -26.29 -34.81
N ILE A 25 16.56 -25.91 -35.70
CA ILE A 25 16.68 -24.60 -36.33
C ILE A 25 15.40 -24.25 -37.11
N SER A 26 14.94 -23.00 -37.01
CA SER A 26 14.43 -22.26 -38.18
C SER A 26 14.79 -20.78 -38.02
N ASP A 27 15.72 -20.35 -38.86
CA ASP A 27 16.15 -18.98 -39.05
C ASP A 27 15.04 -18.15 -39.72
N THR A 28 14.90 -16.89 -39.31
CA THR A 28 14.93 -15.72 -40.21
C THR A 28 14.87 -14.41 -39.40
N PRO A 29 15.44 -13.30 -39.91
CA PRO A 29 16.23 -12.39 -39.09
C PRO A 29 15.73 -10.95 -39.09
N THR A 30 16.02 -10.20 -38.01
CA THR A 30 16.24 -8.75 -38.08
C THR A 30 17.31 -8.31 -37.07
N ASN A 31 18.44 -7.85 -37.62
CA ASN A 31 19.62 -7.19 -37.02
C ASN A 31 19.20 -5.95 -36.18
N SER A 32 19.86 -5.43 -35.13
CA SER A 32 21.23 -5.45 -34.54
C SER A 32 21.21 -4.53 -33.28
N PRO A 33 22.28 -4.27 -32.49
CA PRO A 33 23.43 -5.10 -32.11
C PRO A 33 23.68 -5.17 -30.57
N SER A 34 24.28 -6.29 -30.17
CA SER A 34 25.20 -6.51 -29.03
C SER A 34 25.26 -5.54 -27.83
N SER A 35 24.83 -6.04 -26.67
CA SER A 35 25.57 -5.82 -25.42
C SER A 35 25.72 -7.15 -24.68
N ASN A 36 26.98 -7.61 -24.57
CA ASN A 36 27.42 -8.78 -23.82
C ASN A 36 26.74 -8.87 -22.45
N ASN A 37 25.95 -9.92 -22.23
CA ASN A 37 25.61 -10.36 -20.89
C ASN A 37 25.91 -11.86 -20.79
N GLY A 38 27.00 -12.18 -20.10
CA GLY A 38 27.22 -13.51 -19.53
C GLY A 38 26.07 -13.96 -18.63
N PRO A 39 26.09 -15.20 -18.12
CA PRO A 39 24.91 -15.91 -17.64
C PRO A 39 24.32 -15.30 -16.36
N LYS A 40 23.46 -14.28 -16.50
CA LYS A 40 22.76 -13.65 -15.38
C LYS A 40 21.52 -14.46 -14.98
N SER A 41 21.64 -15.12 -13.83
CA SER A 41 20.58 -15.31 -12.82
C SER A 41 19.34 -16.13 -13.22
N ARG A 42 19.45 -17.45 -13.11
CA ARG A 42 18.30 -18.38 -13.00
C ARG A 42 17.87 -18.69 -11.54
N ALA A 43 18.46 -18.03 -10.55
CA ALA A 43 18.40 -18.43 -9.14
C ALA A 43 17.11 -18.11 -8.38
N LEU A 44 16.36 -17.09 -8.81
CA LEU A 44 15.18 -16.60 -8.10
C LEU A 44 14.00 -16.50 -9.07
N ILE A 45 12.97 -17.32 -8.84
CA ILE A 45 11.78 -17.36 -9.68
C ILE A 45 10.61 -16.77 -8.91
N TRP A 46 10.04 -15.67 -9.44
CA TRP A 46 8.81 -15.09 -8.93
C TRP A 46 7.61 -15.86 -9.43
N GLN A 47 6.69 -16.20 -8.53
CA GLN A 47 5.39 -16.75 -8.87
C GLN A 47 4.27 -16.02 -8.14
N THR A 48 3.17 -15.82 -8.85
CA THR A 48 1.96 -15.24 -8.29
C THR A 48 1.00 -16.36 -7.90
N LEU A 49 0.51 -16.32 -6.66
CA LEU A 49 -0.55 -17.21 -6.20
C LEU A 49 -1.90 -16.49 -6.22
N ASN A 50 -2.92 -17.20 -6.70
CA ASN A 50 -4.30 -16.76 -6.58
C ASN A 50 -4.71 -16.72 -5.11
N SER A 51 -5.38 -15.65 -4.70
CA SER A 51 -5.85 -15.46 -3.34
C SER A 51 -7.36 -15.52 -3.27
N CYS A 52 -7.90 -16.23 -2.29
CA CYS A 52 -9.34 -16.27 -2.02
C CYS A 52 -9.85 -15.05 -1.22
N PHE A 53 -8.97 -14.11 -0.85
CA PHE A 53 -9.34 -12.91 -0.08
C PHE A 53 -9.62 -11.72 -1.01
N GLN A 54 -10.83 -11.17 -0.95
CA GLN A 54 -11.28 -10.06 -1.81
C GLN A 54 -10.41 -8.78 -1.68
N SER A 55 -9.67 -8.61 -0.57
CA SER A 55 -8.77 -7.47 -0.33
C SER A 55 -7.30 -7.71 -0.74
N ARG A 56 -6.95 -8.94 -1.13
CA ARG A 56 -5.57 -9.30 -1.52
C ARG A 56 -5.34 -8.92 -2.97
N ILE A 57 -4.43 -7.95 -3.18
CA ILE A 57 -4.02 -7.53 -4.54
C ILE A 57 -3.09 -8.59 -5.13
N LEU A 58 -2.12 -9.05 -4.34
CA LEU A 58 -1.08 -9.96 -4.82
C LEU A 58 -0.56 -10.83 -3.69
N THR A 59 -0.37 -12.11 -3.98
CA THR A 59 0.48 -12.99 -3.18
C THR A 59 1.62 -13.44 -4.06
N GLY A 60 2.83 -12.97 -3.77
CA GLY A 60 4.04 -13.33 -4.48
C GLY A 60 4.87 -14.34 -3.71
N ILE A 61 5.47 -15.30 -4.41
CA ILE A 61 6.46 -16.23 -3.85
C ILE A 61 7.73 -16.13 -4.68
N ILE A 62 8.86 -16.04 -3.98
CA ILE A 62 10.18 -16.22 -4.57
C ILE A 62 10.73 -17.52 -3.99
N VAL A 63 10.92 -18.52 -4.86
CA VAL A 63 11.48 -19.81 -4.46
C VAL A 63 13.00 -19.70 -4.42
N ASN A 64 13.58 -20.22 -3.34
CA ASN A 64 15.02 -20.36 -3.21
C ASN A 64 15.48 -21.64 -3.91
N THR A 65 16.58 -21.56 -4.66
CA THR A 65 17.16 -22.72 -5.32
C THR A 65 18.64 -22.92 -5.00
N ILE A 66 19.31 -21.94 -4.38
CA ILE A 66 20.77 -21.95 -4.23
C ILE A 66 21.30 -21.40 -2.91
N TYR A 67 20.53 -20.61 -2.16
CA TYR A 67 21.04 -19.91 -0.99
C TYR A 67 20.86 -20.74 0.28
N LYS A 68 21.93 -20.97 1.04
CA LYS A 68 21.82 -21.68 2.34
C LYS A 68 21.49 -20.72 3.48
N ASP A 69 22.04 -19.51 3.42
CA ASP A 69 21.83 -18.47 4.41
C ASP A 69 20.51 -17.71 4.14
N PRO A 70 19.60 -17.61 5.13
CA PRO A 70 18.32 -16.95 4.96
C PRO A 70 18.43 -15.43 4.76
N LEU A 71 19.42 -14.77 5.38
CA LEU A 71 19.63 -13.33 5.25
C LEU A 71 20.20 -12.99 3.87
N ILE A 72 21.15 -13.77 3.36
CA ILE A 72 21.65 -13.63 1.98
C ILE A 72 20.50 -13.83 0.98
N PHE A 73 19.65 -14.83 1.20
CA PHE A 73 18.47 -15.06 0.37
C PHE A 73 17.51 -13.87 0.36
N LEU A 74 17.21 -13.30 1.53
CA LEU A 74 16.35 -12.11 1.66
C LEU A 74 16.96 -10.90 0.95
N ASP A 75 18.25 -10.63 1.13
CA ASP A 75 18.95 -9.53 0.44
C ASP A 75 18.82 -9.64 -1.08
N ARG A 76 18.98 -10.85 -1.62
CA ARG A 76 18.86 -11.12 -3.06
C ARG A 76 17.41 -11.03 -3.55
N ALA A 77 16.43 -11.33 -2.69
CA ALA A 77 15.01 -11.22 -3.01
C ALA A 77 14.50 -9.76 -3.09
N PHE A 78 15.23 -8.79 -2.50
CA PHE A 78 14.82 -7.38 -2.42
C PHE A 78 14.37 -6.81 -3.77
N ASN A 79 15.16 -6.95 -4.82
CA ASN A 79 14.88 -6.31 -6.11
C ASN A 79 13.55 -6.80 -6.72
N ASN A 80 13.25 -8.09 -6.59
CA ASN A 80 12.00 -8.69 -7.08
C ASN A 80 10.79 -8.16 -6.28
N ILE A 81 10.91 -8.16 -4.95
CA ILE A 81 9.89 -7.64 -4.05
C ILE A 81 9.65 -6.14 -4.31
N ALA A 82 10.71 -5.35 -4.31
CA ALA A 82 10.64 -3.90 -4.46
C ALA A 82 10.01 -3.52 -5.81
N ARG A 83 10.36 -4.21 -6.89
CA ARG A 83 9.73 -3.98 -8.21
C ARG A 83 8.21 -4.18 -8.14
N LYS A 84 7.75 -5.31 -7.58
CA LYS A 84 6.32 -5.60 -7.45
C LYS A 84 5.58 -4.66 -6.51
N VAL A 85 6.19 -4.29 -5.39
CA VAL A 85 5.63 -3.29 -4.47
C VAL A 85 5.50 -1.93 -5.17
N ARG A 86 6.52 -1.46 -5.91
CA ARG A 86 6.44 -0.20 -6.67
C ARG A 86 5.35 -0.22 -7.73
N GLU A 87 5.22 -1.31 -8.48
CA GLU A 87 4.15 -1.48 -9.48
C GLU A 87 2.77 -1.28 -8.85
N MET A 88 2.54 -1.85 -7.66
CA MET A 88 1.25 -1.78 -6.96
C MET A 88 1.03 -0.45 -6.22
N LEU A 89 2.10 0.20 -5.73
CA LEU A 89 2.01 1.53 -5.09
C LEU A 89 1.51 2.62 -6.04
N ARG A 90 1.71 2.45 -7.36
CA ARG A 90 1.11 3.33 -8.38
C ARG A 90 -0.42 3.31 -8.36
N GLN A 91 -1.03 2.30 -7.74
CA GLN A 91 -2.48 2.08 -7.74
C GLN A 91 -3.17 2.43 -6.43
N SER A 92 -2.52 2.20 -5.30
CA SER A 92 -3.06 2.49 -3.98
C SER A 92 -1.98 2.32 -2.91
N MET A 93 -2.21 2.86 -1.71
CA MET A 93 -1.47 2.46 -0.52
C MET A 93 -1.58 0.95 -0.29
N LEU A 94 -0.52 0.36 0.26
CA LEU A 94 -0.41 -1.08 0.43
C LEU A 94 -0.23 -1.44 1.90
N LYS A 95 -0.83 -2.58 2.29
CA LYS A 95 -0.56 -3.24 3.56
C LYS A 95 0.16 -4.53 3.25
N VAL A 96 1.46 -4.54 3.54
CA VAL A 96 2.38 -5.58 3.12
C VAL A 96 2.87 -6.37 4.33
N ASN A 97 2.91 -7.69 4.23
CA ASN A 97 3.69 -8.50 5.13
C ASN A 97 4.48 -9.57 4.36
N VAL A 98 5.60 -9.97 4.93
CA VAL A 98 6.53 -10.93 4.35
C VAL A 98 6.59 -12.14 5.25
N VAL A 99 6.70 -13.33 4.66
CA VAL A 99 6.78 -14.60 5.35
C VAL A 99 7.95 -15.39 4.77
N LEU A 100 8.92 -15.72 5.60
CA LEU A 100 10.01 -16.64 5.28
C LEU A 100 9.59 -18.05 5.66
N ALA A 101 9.87 -19.02 4.80
CA ALA A 101 9.62 -20.44 5.05
C ALA A 101 10.93 -21.22 4.95
N CYS A 102 11.24 -22.00 5.98
CA CYS A 102 12.43 -22.81 6.09
C CYS A 102 12.10 -24.17 6.68
N ASP A 103 12.84 -25.20 6.27
CA ASP A 103 12.84 -26.49 6.95
C ASP A 103 13.89 -26.47 8.06
N PHE A 104 13.48 -26.96 9.22
CA PHE A 104 14.35 -27.20 10.37
C PHE A 104 14.43 -28.70 10.62
N ILE A 105 15.58 -29.15 11.09
CA ILE A 105 15.81 -30.53 11.49
C ILE A 105 16.13 -30.59 12.98
N HIS A 106 15.54 -31.54 13.68
CA HIS A 106 15.90 -31.83 15.07
C HIS A 106 17.04 -32.86 15.08
N PRO A 107 18.28 -32.51 15.52
CA PRO A 107 19.45 -33.36 15.34
C PRO A 107 19.35 -34.75 15.98
N GLN A 108 18.59 -34.89 17.08
CA GLN A 108 18.54 -36.14 17.84
C GLN A 108 17.61 -37.20 17.23
N ASN A 109 16.52 -36.80 16.57
CA ASN A 109 15.52 -37.72 16.01
C ASN A 109 15.37 -37.56 14.49
N LEU A 110 16.16 -36.66 13.88
CA LEU A 110 16.20 -36.36 12.44
C LEU A 110 14.85 -35.93 11.85
N ASN A 111 13.89 -35.55 12.71
CA ASN A 111 12.60 -35.05 12.25
C ASN A 111 12.78 -33.71 11.55
N ILE A 112 12.11 -33.55 10.40
CA ILE A 112 12.12 -32.33 9.61
C ILE A 112 10.76 -31.66 9.73
N ASP A 113 10.76 -30.40 10.13
CA ASP A 113 9.54 -29.61 10.20
C ASP A 113 9.66 -28.26 9.48
N LEU A 114 8.56 -27.87 8.86
CA LEU A 114 8.43 -26.63 8.12
C LEU A 114 8.08 -25.51 9.10
N LYS A 115 8.99 -24.57 9.29
CA LYS A 115 8.77 -23.38 10.10
C LYS A 115 8.59 -22.16 9.22
N THR A 116 7.65 -21.28 9.61
CA THR A 116 7.40 -20.03 8.90
C THR A 116 7.49 -18.83 9.82
N PHE A 117 8.24 -17.82 9.40
CA PHE A 117 8.46 -16.59 10.15
C PHE A 117 7.83 -15.43 9.40
N ALA A 118 6.78 -14.84 9.98
CA ALA A 118 6.04 -13.74 9.36
C ALA A 118 6.38 -12.39 10.00
N THR A 119 6.54 -11.35 9.18
CA THR A 119 6.62 -9.97 9.66
C THR A 119 5.23 -9.45 10.03
N LYS A 120 5.17 -8.39 10.85
CA LYS A 120 3.94 -7.63 11.04
C LYS A 120 3.58 -6.92 9.72
N ASN A 121 2.32 -6.53 9.61
CA ASN A 121 1.88 -5.73 8.47
C ASN A 121 2.50 -4.34 8.53
N SER A 122 3.16 -3.92 7.45
CA SER A 122 3.63 -2.56 7.24
C SER A 122 2.71 -1.84 6.25
N VAL A 123 2.43 -0.58 6.52
CA VAL A 123 1.75 0.30 5.56
C VAL A 123 2.81 0.97 4.70
N LEU A 124 2.61 0.94 3.37
CA LEU A 124 3.49 1.56 2.38
C LEU A 124 2.70 2.49 1.48
N ASP A 125 3.29 3.65 1.19
CA ASP A 125 2.79 4.67 0.27
C ASP A 125 3.84 5.00 -0.80
N VAL A 126 3.48 5.85 -1.78
CA VAL A 126 4.35 6.20 -2.92
C VAL A 126 5.67 6.86 -2.47
N GLY A 127 5.67 7.58 -1.35
CA GLY A 127 6.84 8.22 -0.77
C GLY A 127 7.67 7.33 0.17
N SER A 128 7.22 6.11 0.47
CA SER A 128 7.92 5.20 1.38
C SER A 128 9.28 4.75 0.82
N ASN A 129 10.35 4.88 1.60
CA ASN A 129 11.66 4.34 1.24
C ASN A 129 11.69 2.80 1.38
N LEU A 130 11.50 2.10 0.26
CA LEU A 130 11.42 0.65 0.25
C LEU A 130 12.70 -0.05 0.72
N LYS A 131 13.88 0.55 0.52
CA LYS A 131 15.15 -0.05 0.95
C LYS A 131 15.27 -0.01 2.47
N GLU A 132 14.93 1.14 3.05
CA GLU A 132 14.91 1.30 4.51
C GLU A 132 13.84 0.43 5.16
N TRP A 133 12.63 0.41 4.60
CA TRP A 133 11.55 -0.47 5.05
C TRP A 133 11.98 -1.94 5.00
N TYR A 134 12.55 -2.41 3.89
CA TYR A 134 12.94 -3.80 3.75
C TYR A 134 14.01 -4.19 4.77
N ARG A 135 15.00 -3.33 5.00
CA ARG A 135 16.04 -3.58 6.01
C ARG A 135 15.45 -3.68 7.42
N LYS A 136 14.72 -2.65 7.86
CA LYS A 136 14.24 -2.54 9.25
C LYS A 136 13.05 -3.45 9.56
N GLU A 137 12.08 -3.54 8.66
CA GLU A 137 10.80 -4.22 8.92
C GLU A 137 10.76 -5.66 8.39
N VAL A 138 11.65 -6.01 7.46
CA VAL A 138 11.75 -7.38 6.92
C VAL A 138 13.00 -8.08 7.43
N ILE A 139 14.19 -7.61 7.07
CA ILE A 139 15.45 -8.31 7.41
C ILE A 139 15.65 -8.36 8.92
N ASP A 140 15.69 -7.22 9.61
CA ASP A 140 15.99 -7.18 11.05
C ASP A 140 14.93 -7.92 11.88
N ARG A 141 13.65 -7.84 11.47
CA ARG A 141 12.54 -8.55 12.13
C ARG A 141 12.59 -10.05 11.93
N LEU A 142 12.96 -10.51 10.74
CA LEU A 142 13.09 -11.95 10.47
C LEU A 142 14.35 -12.51 11.09
N ARG A 143 15.46 -11.76 11.08
CA ARG A 143 16.69 -12.09 11.80
C ARG A 143 16.42 -12.36 13.27
N GLY A 144 15.84 -11.40 14.00
CA GLY A 144 15.56 -11.59 15.42
C GLY A 144 14.58 -12.73 15.73
N LYS A 145 13.72 -13.10 14.77
CA LYS A 145 12.84 -14.29 14.90
C LYS A 145 13.56 -15.61 14.65
N LEU A 146 14.56 -15.63 13.79
CA LEU A 146 15.41 -16.80 13.55
C LEU A 146 16.33 -17.00 14.74
N GLU A 147 17.03 -15.96 15.17
CA GLU A 147 17.92 -15.97 16.34
C GLU A 147 17.16 -16.42 17.59
N GLY A 148 16.01 -15.81 17.88
CA GLY A 148 15.19 -16.22 19.02
C GLY A 148 14.64 -17.66 18.93
N PHE A 149 14.50 -18.23 17.72
CA PHE A 149 14.08 -19.63 17.57
C PHE A 149 15.23 -20.61 17.84
N GLU A 150 16.46 -20.21 17.51
CA GLU A 150 17.68 -20.96 17.77
C GLU A 150 18.11 -20.86 19.25
N GLU A 151 18.01 -19.68 19.86
CA GLU A 151 18.40 -19.41 21.26
C GLU A 151 17.48 -20.06 22.29
N CYS A 152 16.19 -20.28 21.99
CA CYS A 152 15.25 -20.91 22.92
C CYS A 152 15.47 -22.42 23.14
N GLN A 153 16.67 -22.96 22.87
CA GLN A 153 17.06 -24.36 23.09
C GLN A 153 16.06 -25.38 22.51
N SER A 154 15.36 -25.02 21.43
CA SER A 154 14.31 -25.87 20.87
C SER A 154 14.83 -27.20 20.30
N GLY A 155 16.15 -27.34 20.20
CA GLY A 155 16.82 -28.51 19.62
C GLY A 155 16.67 -28.57 18.12
N TRP A 156 16.27 -27.49 17.44
CA TRP A 156 16.09 -27.45 15.99
C TRP A 156 17.22 -26.65 15.33
N SER A 157 17.77 -27.20 14.26
CA SER A 157 18.79 -26.53 13.43
C SER A 157 18.23 -26.23 12.05
N LEU A 158 18.59 -25.08 11.48
CA LEU A 158 18.19 -24.71 10.13
C LEU A 158 18.76 -25.72 9.13
N ARG A 159 17.88 -26.34 8.33
CA ARG A 159 18.27 -27.30 7.28
C ARG A 159 18.26 -26.64 5.91
N GLU A 160 17.15 -26.00 5.55
CA GLU A 160 16.96 -25.46 4.21
C GLU A 160 16.08 -24.21 4.22
N VAL A 161 16.46 -23.21 3.42
CA VAL A 161 15.63 -22.03 3.17
C VAL A 161 14.80 -22.30 1.92
N LEU A 162 13.47 -22.32 2.02
CA LEU A 162 12.61 -22.80 0.94
C LEU A 162 12.14 -21.66 0.03
N TYR A 163 11.48 -20.66 0.62
CA TYR A 163 10.94 -19.53 -0.13
C TYR A 163 10.65 -18.33 0.76
N VAL A 164 10.54 -17.16 0.12
CA VAL A 164 9.96 -15.98 0.74
C VAL A 164 8.63 -15.66 0.04
N LYS A 165 7.59 -15.48 0.84
CA LYS A 165 6.26 -15.10 0.40
C LYS A 165 5.99 -13.66 0.82
N ILE A 166 5.50 -12.85 -0.11
CA ILE A 166 5.01 -11.51 0.16
C ILE A 166 3.50 -11.46 -0.09
N ASN A 167 2.78 -10.93 0.89
CA ASN A 167 1.36 -10.66 0.75
C ASN A 167 1.19 -9.15 0.63
N ILE A 168 0.54 -8.71 -0.44
CA ILE A 168 0.24 -7.31 -0.72
C ILE A 168 -1.27 -7.15 -0.72
N ASN A 169 -1.77 -6.43 0.27
CA ASN A 169 -3.18 -6.07 0.37
C ASN A 169 -3.35 -4.60 0.04
N LYS A 170 -4.53 -4.24 -0.48
CA LYS A 170 -4.89 -2.83 -0.59
C LYS A 170 -5.01 -2.27 0.83
N TYR A 171 -4.22 -1.27 1.18
CA TYR A 171 -4.43 -0.56 2.43
C TYR A 171 -5.49 0.50 2.21
N MET A 172 -6.64 0.28 2.83
CA MET A 172 -7.66 1.30 3.00
C MET A 172 -7.69 1.63 4.50
N PRO A 173 -7.04 2.72 4.95
CA PRO A 173 -7.11 3.15 6.36
C PRO A 173 -8.56 3.37 6.84
N ILE A 174 -9.52 3.38 5.91
CA ILE A 174 -10.89 3.81 6.11
C ILE A 174 -11.85 2.86 5.36
N ARG A 175 -12.73 2.16 6.10
CA ARG A 175 -13.98 1.61 5.54
C ARG A 175 -15.01 2.72 5.62
N VAL A 176 -15.28 3.45 4.55
CA VAL A 176 -16.22 4.59 4.59
C VAL A 176 -17.58 4.12 5.12
N GLY A 177 -17.98 4.65 6.28
CA GLY A 177 -19.24 4.38 6.96
C GLY A 177 -20.43 5.07 6.30
N ARG A 178 -21.64 4.63 6.68
CA ARG A 178 -22.93 4.99 6.08
C ARG A 178 -23.48 6.38 6.44
N PHE A 179 -22.81 7.16 7.30
CA PHE A 179 -23.28 8.48 7.74
C PHE A 179 -22.12 9.45 8.00
N SER A 180 -22.31 10.74 7.69
CA SER A 180 -21.42 11.85 8.07
C SER A 180 -22.24 12.90 8.83
N THR A 181 -21.64 13.55 9.83
CA THR A 181 -22.28 14.58 10.67
C THR A 181 -21.25 15.51 11.36
N TYR A 182 -20.13 15.87 10.71
CA TYR A 182 -19.06 16.69 11.30
C TYR A 182 -18.17 16.00 12.36
N ILE A 183 -16.86 15.99 12.08
CA ILE A 183 -15.82 15.57 13.01
C ILE A 183 -14.88 16.75 13.25
N LYS A 184 -14.63 17.07 14.52
CA LYS A 184 -13.71 18.16 14.89
C LYS A 184 -12.30 17.80 14.45
N ILE A 185 -11.65 18.72 13.74
CA ILE A 185 -10.23 18.57 13.35
C ILE A 185 -9.36 18.50 14.62
N PRO A 186 -8.38 17.57 14.70
CA PRO A 186 -7.40 17.55 15.77
C PRO A 186 -6.64 18.87 15.92
N ARG A 187 -6.39 19.30 17.16
CA ARG A 187 -5.79 20.61 17.48
C ARG A 187 -4.52 20.92 16.68
N PHE A 188 -3.64 19.94 16.50
CA PHE A 188 -2.37 20.11 15.77
C PHE A 188 -2.55 20.44 14.28
N ILE A 189 -3.65 20.02 13.65
CA ILE A 189 -4.01 20.39 12.28
C ILE A 189 -4.72 21.74 12.26
N ALA A 190 -5.64 21.97 13.20
CA ALA A 190 -6.39 23.23 13.30
C ALA A 190 -5.47 24.44 13.48
N LEU A 191 -4.42 24.31 14.30
CA LEU A 191 -3.40 25.35 14.52
C LEU A 191 -2.68 25.79 13.24
N LYS A 192 -2.55 24.90 12.24
CA LYS A 192 -1.90 25.24 10.96
C LYS A 192 -2.78 26.15 10.10
N ARG A 193 -4.07 26.30 10.39
CA ARG A 193 -5.03 27.10 9.60
C ARG A 193 -4.98 26.76 8.10
N ALA A 194 -4.67 25.51 7.78
CA ALA A 194 -4.43 25.00 6.43
C ALA A 194 -5.61 24.19 5.88
N VAL A 195 -6.59 23.89 6.73
CA VAL A 195 -7.77 23.08 6.42
C VAL A 195 -9.03 23.87 6.79
N ILE A 196 -10.02 23.85 5.91
CA ILE A 196 -11.37 24.34 6.16
C ILE A 196 -12.27 23.14 6.45
N ASN A 197 -12.93 23.17 7.58
CA ASN A 197 -13.86 22.13 7.99
C ASN A 197 -15.26 22.72 8.14
N VAL A 198 -16.07 22.53 7.11
CA VAL A 198 -17.46 22.99 7.10
C VAL A 198 -18.27 22.17 8.11
N ARG A 199 -18.93 22.86 9.03
CA ARG A 199 -19.77 22.26 10.08
C ARG A 199 -21.14 21.92 9.52
N ASN A 200 -21.28 20.76 8.91
CA ASN A 200 -22.54 20.25 8.39
C ASN A 200 -23.13 19.17 9.33
N ASN A 201 -24.47 19.14 9.42
CA ASN A 201 -25.21 18.14 10.21
C ASN A 201 -25.87 17.08 9.31
N ASP A 202 -25.36 16.89 8.10
CA ASP A 202 -25.92 16.04 7.06
C ASP A 202 -24.88 15.04 6.50
N LYS A 203 -25.35 14.11 5.65
CA LYS A 203 -24.51 13.09 5.01
C LYS A 203 -23.63 13.60 3.85
N TYR A 204 -23.60 14.91 3.61
CA TYR A 204 -23.05 15.54 2.41
C TYR A 204 -21.72 16.28 2.65
N CYS A 205 -20.97 15.93 3.70
CA CYS A 205 -19.68 16.59 4.02
C CYS A 205 -18.68 16.58 2.86
N PHE A 206 -18.71 15.56 2.01
CA PHE A 206 -17.88 15.48 0.80
C PHE A 206 -18.20 16.64 -0.16
N LEU A 207 -19.50 16.85 -0.42
CA LEU A 207 -19.96 17.93 -1.29
C LEU A 207 -19.65 19.29 -0.67
N TRP A 208 -19.95 19.48 0.61
CA TRP A 208 -19.59 20.71 1.32
C TRP A 208 -18.08 21.02 1.26
N SER A 209 -17.23 19.99 1.34
CA SER A 209 -15.79 20.15 1.20
C SER A 209 -15.39 20.56 -0.22
N VAL A 210 -15.99 19.94 -1.25
CA VAL A 210 -15.74 20.29 -2.65
C VAL A 210 -16.21 21.71 -2.95
N VAL A 211 -17.43 22.07 -2.55
CA VAL A 211 -17.96 23.44 -2.71
C VAL A 211 -17.07 24.45 -2.00
N SER A 212 -16.59 24.14 -0.78
CA SER A 212 -15.71 25.08 -0.08
C SER A 212 -14.39 25.36 -0.81
N ALA A 213 -13.91 24.39 -1.60
CA ALA A 213 -12.72 24.55 -2.42
C ALA A 213 -12.98 25.38 -3.69
N LEU A 214 -14.14 25.18 -4.33
CA LEU A 214 -14.52 25.87 -5.56
C LEU A 214 -15.01 27.31 -5.29
N TYR A 215 -15.63 27.55 -4.15
CA TYR A 215 -16.18 28.85 -3.74
C TYR A 215 -15.64 29.26 -2.37
N PRO A 216 -14.34 29.59 -2.23
CA PRO A 216 -13.75 29.90 -0.92
C PRO A 216 -14.39 31.13 -0.26
N ALA A 217 -15.00 30.93 0.90
CA ALA A 217 -15.60 32.02 1.67
C ALA A 217 -14.54 32.86 2.41
N LYS A 218 -14.71 34.19 2.38
CA LYS A 218 -13.84 35.14 3.11
C LYS A 218 -14.16 35.20 4.60
N SER A 219 -15.45 35.16 4.94
CA SER A 219 -15.94 35.22 6.32
C SER A 219 -16.63 33.91 6.69
N ASN A 220 -16.50 33.49 7.96
CA ASN A 220 -17.11 32.28 8.51
C ASN A 220 -16.97 31.03 7.60
N PRO A 221 -15.76 30.69 7.13
CA PRO A 221 -15.57 29.60 6.17
C PRO A 221 -15.90 28.21 6.71
N ASP A 222 -16.11 28.07 8.02
CA ASP A 222 -16.54 26.82 8.65
C ASP A 222 -18.06 26.65 8.67
N ARG A 223 -18.83 27.57 8.09
CA ARG A 223 -20.31 27.51 8.09
C ARG A 223 -20.87 27.14 6.72
N PRO A 224 -21.85 26.21 6.63
CA PRO A 224 -22.49 25.84 5.37
C PRO A 224 -23.14 27.02 4.62
N PHE A 225 -23.76 27.97 5.36
CA PHE A 225 -24.44 29.13 4.75
C PHE A 225 -23.49 30.08 4.02
N SER A 226 -22.18 29.98 4.26
CA SER A 226 -21.17 30.81 3.58
C SER A 226 -20.93 30.37 2.13
N TYR A 227 -21.59 29.29 1.69
CA TYR A 227 -21.39 28.65 0.40
C TYR A 227 -22.70 28.48 -0.35
N PRO A 228 -22.68 28.48 -1.70
CA PRO A 228 -23.84 28.08 -2.47
C PRO A 228 -24.22 26.63 -2.14
N HIS A 229 -25.51 26.31 -2.23
CA HIS A 229 -25.96 24.94 -2.02
C HIS A 229 -25.34 24.02 -3.08
N PHE A 230 -24.83 22.86 -2.68
CA PHE A 230 -24.06 21.97 -3.58
C PHE A 230 -24.85 21.52 -4.81
N ASP A 231 -26.18 21.36 -4.71
CA ASP A 231 -27.02 20.96 -5.85
C ASP A 231 -27.10 22.02 -6.96
N ALA A 232 -26.83 23.29 -6.64
CA ALA A 232 -26.84 24.37 -7.64
C ALA A 232 -25.52 24.44 -8.43
N VAL A 233 -24.43 23.87 -7.90
CA VAL A 233 -23.07 24.07 -8.43
C VAL A 233 -22.33 22.77 -8.77
N LEU A 234 -22.83 21.61 -8.32
CA LEU A 234 -22.21 20.30 -8.56
C LEU A 234 -23.19 19.33 -9.22
N ASN A 235 -22.69 18.58 -10.20
CA ASN A 235 -23.41 17.48 -10.82
C ASN A 235 -23.16 16.17 -10.04
N ARG A 236 -24.18 15.70 -9.33
CA ARG A 236 -24.10 14.45 -8.57
C ARG A 236 -24.43 13.20 -9.40
N GLY A 237 -25.18 13.36 -10.49
CA GLY A 237 -25.78 12.25 -11.23
C GLY A 237 -26.41 11.19 -10.31
N ASN A 238 -26.30 9.92 -10.71
CA ASN A 238 -26.77 8.79 -9.90
C ASN A 238 -25.69 8.32 -8.91
N ILE A 239 -25.19 9.20 -8.05
CA ILE A 239 -24.26 8.86 -6.96
C ILE A 239 -25.01 8.92 -5.63
N GLU A 240 -24.95 7.84 -4.87
CA GLU A 240 -25.54 7.76 -3.54
C GLU A 240 -24.61 8.38 -2.49
N PHE A 241 -25.21 9.04 -1.49
CA PHE A 241 -24.49 9.67 -0.40
C PHE A 241 -24.85 9.02 0.96
N PRO A 242 -23.85 8.83 1.85
CA PRO A 242 -22.45 9.28 1.74
C PRO A 242 -21.65 8.59 0.64
N ILE A 243 -20.78 9.36 -0.02
CA ILE A 243 -20.08 8.91 -1.21
C ILE A 243 -19.16 7.72 -0.89
N LYS A 244 -19.19 6.70 -1.75
CA LYS A 244 -18.21 5.60 -1.70
C LYS A 244 -16.93 6.03 -2.38
N VAL A 245 -15.80 5.57 -1.87
CA VAL A 245 -14.46 5.81 -2.45
C VAL A 245 -14.38 5.40 -3.93
N THR A 246 -15.13 4.37 -4.33
CA THR A 246 -15.23 3.92 -5.72
C THR A 246 -15.90 4.93 -6.64
N ASP A 247 -16.84 5.72 -6.11
CA ASP A 247 -17.70 6.62 -6.87
C ASP A 247 -17.07 8.00 -7.05
N ILE A 248 -15.98 8.30 -6.32
CA ILE A 248 -15.22 9.55 -6.45
C ILE A 248 -14.72 9.74 -7.89
N LYS A 249 -14.24 8.67 -8.55
CA LYS A 249 -13.80 8.75 -9.96
C LYS A 249 -14.94 9.03 -10.93
N LYS A 250 -16.17 8.66 -10.57
CA LYS A 250 -17.37 9.01 -11.35
C LYS A 250 -17.69 10.48 -11.12
N PHE A 251 -17.64 10.92 -9.86
CA PHE A 251 -17.85 12.32 -9.48
C PHE A 251 -16.85 13.28 -10.13
N GLU A 252 -15.57 12.94 -10.15
CA GLU A 252 -14.49 13.69 -10.82
C GLU A 252 -14.83 13.98 -12.29
N ARG A 253 -15.24 12.95 -13.03
CA ARG A 253 -15.60 13.07 -14.45
C ARG A 253 -16.87 13.89 -14.67
N LEU A 254 -17.86 13.78 -13.78
CA LEU A 254 -19.12 14.53 -13.88
C LEU A 254 -18.94 16.04 -13.69
N ASN A 255 -17.87 16.44 -12.99
CA ASN A 255 -17.62 17.84 -12.60
C ASN A 255 -16.31 18.41 -13.17
N ASN A 256 -15.58 17.64 -14.00
CA ASN A 256 -14.24 17.98 -14.48
C ASN A 256 -13.26 18.39 -13.35
N LEU A 257 -13.14 17.54 -12.33
CA LEU A 257 -12.30 17.77 -11.15
C LEU A 257 -11.22 16.71 -11.01
N ALA A 258 -10.13 17.06 -10.33
CA ALA A 258 -9.11 16.13 -9.84
C ALA A 258 -9.07 16.16 -8.31
N ILE A 259 -9.57 15.11 -7.66
CA ILE A 259 -9.72 15.03 -6.20
C ILE A 259 -8.64 14.13 -5.59
N ASN A 260 -7.76 14.74 -4.79
CA ASN A 260 -6.80 14.03 -3.95
C ASN A 260 -7.36 13.91 -2.53
N LEU A 261 -7.26 12.74 -1.94
CA LEU A 261 -7.60 12.48 -0.56
C LEU A 261 -6.35 12.21 0.27
N TYR A 262 -6.32 12.77 1.47
CA TYR A 262 -5.30 12.54 2.49
C TYR A 262 -5.94 12.03 3.77
N CYS A 263 -5.24 11.21 4.53
CA CYS A 263 -5.70 10.73 5.83
C CYS A 263 -4.69 11.06 6.93
N LEU A 264 -5.14 11.02 8.19
CA LEU A 264 -4.27 11.14 9.35
C LEU A 264 -3.85 9.76 9.86
N GLU A 265 -2.53 9.57 10.01
CA GLU A 265 -1.96 8.46 10.76
C GLU A 265 -1.11 9.02 11.91
N LYS A 266 -1.60 8.85 13.14
CA LYS A 266 -1.05 9.50 14.34
C LYS A 266 -1.02 11.04 14.18
N ARG A 267 0.15 11.62 13.88
CA ARG A 267 0.37 13.05 13.65
C ARG A 267 0.79 13.39 12.21
N ASN A 268 0.84 12.38 11.34
CA ASN A 268 1.26 12.54 9.95
C ASN A 268 0.05 12.54 9.01
N VAL A 269 0.04 13.47 8.06
CA VAL A 269 -0.87 13.53 6.92
C VAL A 269 -0.25 12.72 5.79
N LEU A 270 -0.96 11.71 5.30
CA LEU A 270 -0.49 10.82 4.24
C LEU A 270 -1.47 10.82 3.07
N PRO A 271 -1.00 10.69 1.82
CA PRO A 271 -1.87 10.56 0.67
C PRO A 271 -2.64 9.23 0.75
N PHE A 272 -3.97 9.31 0.74
CA PHE A 272 -4.89 8.16 0.79
C PHE A 272 -5.34 7.73 -0.62
N MET A 273 -5.65 8.70 -1.47
CA MET A 273 -6.00 8.50 -2.88
C MET A 273 -5.51 9.71 -3.65
N LEU A 274 -4.84 9.49 -4.78
CA LEU A 274 -4.51 10.58 -5.69
C LEU A 274 -5.35 10.45 -6.95
N SER A 275 -5.83 11.59 -7.44
CA SER A 275 -6.55 11.64 -8.69
C SER A 275 -5.68 11.15 -9.83
N ARG A 276 -6.31 10.50 -10.79
CA ARG A 276 -5.71 10.17 -12.09
C ARG A 276 -6.32 10.98 -13.21
N ASN A 277 -7.25 11.88 -12.89
CA ASN A 277 -7.80 12.76 -13.88
C ASN A 277 -6.67 13.68 -14.37
N ARG A 278 -6.35 13.58 -15.65
CA ARG A 278 -5.35 14.40 -16.34
C ARG A 278 -6.00 15.30 -17.38
N GLU A 279 -7.32 15.47 -17.31
CA GLU A 279 -8.03 16.38 -18.21
C GLU A 279 -7.40 17.78 -18.11
N PRO A 280 -7.04 18.39 -19.25
CA PRO A 280 -6.51 19.74 -19.26
C PRO A 280 -7.49 20.70 -18.56
N ARG A 281 -6.99 21.52 -17.62
CA ARG A 281 -7.77 22.50 -16.84
C ARG A 281 -8.69 21.94 -15.74
N ALA A 282 -8.60 20.65 -15.40
CA ALA A 282 -9.33 20.13 -14.24
C ALA A 282 -8.82 20.75 -12.93
N ASP A 283 -9.73 21.35 -12.14
CA ASP A 283 -9.37 21.92 -10.85
C ASP A 283 -8.98 20.83 -9.86
N THR A 284 -7.81 21.01 -9.23
CA THR A 284 -7.29 20.04 -8.27
C THR A 284 -7.72 20.39 -6.84
N ILE A 285 -8.49 19.49 -6.22
CA ILE A 285 -9.00 19.65 -4.86
C ILE A 285 -8.33 18.64 -3.95
N ASN A 286 -7.68 19.12 -2.90
CA ASN A 286 -7.07 18.28 -1.87
C ASN A 286 -8.01 18.21 -0.65
N LEU A 287 -8.46 17.00 -0.28
CA LEU A 287 -9.36 16.78 0.86
C LEU A 287 -8.66 15.96 1.94
N LEU A 288 -8.90 16.32 3.19
CA LEU A 288 -8.52 15.57 4.38
C LEU A 288 -9.69 14.71 4.84
N VAL A 289 -9.45 13.41 5.04
CA VAL A 289 -10.41 12.47 5.59
C VAL A 289 -10.12 12.28 7.08
N LEU A 290 -11.06 12.71 7.91
CA LEU A 290 -11.06 12.54 9.36
C LEU A 290 -11.88 11.30 9.72
N SER A 291 -11.49 10.60 10.78
CA SER A 291 -12.21 9.47 11.35
C SER A 291 -12.60 9.73 12.80
N SER A 292 -13.75 9.19 13.22
CA SER A 292 -14.18 9.27 14.61
C SER A 292 -13.43 8.25 15.48
N ASP A 293 -12.80 8.72 16.56
CA ASP A 293 -12.23 7.87 17.62
C ASP A 293 -13.33 7.56 18.66
N THR A 294 -14.27 6.68 18.31
CA THR A 294 -15.23 6.14 19.29
C THR A 294 -14.73 4.79 19.78
N ASN A 295 -14.15 4.78 20.98
CA ASN A 295 -13.85 3.56 21.74
C ASN A 295 -15.18 2.86 22.06
N GLY A 296 -15.52 1.82 21.30
CA GLY A 296 -16.61 0.88 21.65
C GLY A 296 -17.82 0.81 20.71
N ALA A 297 -17.93 1.66 19.67
CA ALA A 297 -19.02 1.54 18.70
C ALA A 297 -18.56 0.78 17.44
N ASN A 298 -19.36 -0.19 16.98
CA ASN A 298 -19.15 -0.96 15.74
C ASN A 298 -19.18 -0.11 14.44
N SER A 299 -19.32 1.21 14.53
CA SER A 299 -19.39 2.13 13.39
C SER A 299 -18.31 3.22 13.47
N LYS A 300 -17.30 3.13 12.60
CA LYS A 300 -16.38 4.25 12.34
C LYS A 300 -17.02 5.24 11.38
N TYR A 301 -17.14 6.50 11.80
CA TYR A 301 -17.60 7.61 10.96
C TYR A 301 -16.44 8.33 10.30
N TYR A 302 -16.69 8.90 9.13
CA TYR A 302 -15.70 9.67 8.39
C TYR A 302 -16.27 11.02 7.96
N HIS A 303 -15.37 11.98 7.87
CA HIS A 303 -15.69 13.35 7.52
C HIS A 303 -14.64 13.91 6.59
N PHE A 304 -15.08 14.60 5.54
CA PHE A 304 -14.19 15.27 4.61
C PHE A 304 -14.02 16.74 5.02
N ALA A 305 -12.82 17.26 4.85
CA ALA A 305 -12.51 18.67 5.04
C ALA A 305 -11.57 19.13 3.93
N TRP A 306 -11.68 20.38 3.49
CA TRP A 306 -10.86 20.88 2.40
C TRP A 306 -9.48 21.33 2.88
N ILE A 307 -8.41 20.84 2.25
CA ILE A 307 -7.04 21.29 2.46
C ILE A 307 -6.78 22.48 1.54
N LYS A 308 -7.03 23.70 2.05
CA LYS A 308 -6.79 24.94 1.31
C LYS A 308 -5.32 25.27 1.10
N ASN A 309 -4.41 24.73 1.92
CA ASN A 309 -2.98 24.97 1.78
C ASN A 309 -2.18 23.72 2.16
N LEU A 310 -1.87 22.89 1.16
CA LEU A 310 -1.16 21.62 1.36
C LEU A 310 0.26 21.83 1.90
N SER A 311 0.98 22.83 1.38
CA SER A 311 2.33 23.19 1.82
C SER A 311 2.41 23.46 3.32
N ARG A 312 1.51 24.33 3.82
CA ARG A 312 1.41 24.70 5.23
C ARG A 312 0.97 23.50 6.08
N LEU A 313 0.10 22.63 5.54
CA LEU A 313 -0.32 21.43 6.23
C LEU A 313 0.84 20.45 6.44
N LEU A 314 1.72 20.28 5.44
CA LEU A 314 2.79 19.29 5.45
C LEU A 314 4.13 19.82 5.98
N SER A 315 4.26 21.13 6.24
CA SER A 315 5.53 21.77 6.60
C SER A 315 6.27 21.08 7.75
N SER A 316 5.56 20.71 8.83
CA SER A 316 6.13 20.03 9.98
C SER A 316 6.57 18.58 9.73
N GLN A 317 6.05 17.94 8.68
CA GLN A 317 6.44 16.58 8.27
C GLN A 317 7.67 16.60 7.35
N LEU A 318 7.86 17.69 6.61
CA LEU A 318 8.87 17.82 5.57
C LEU A 318 10.11 18.60 6.00
N SER A 319 10.04 19.25 7.17
CA SER A 319 11.09 20.12 7.70
C SER A 319 11.05 20.12 9.23
N ARG A 320 12.20 19.85 9.87
CA ARG A 320 12.36 20.06 11.33
C ARG A 320 12.10 21.52 11.75
N LYS A 321 12.13 22.48 10.81
CA LYS A 321 11.93 23.91 11.06
C LYS A 321 10.52 24.42 10.73
N GLY A 322 9.58 23.57 10.26
CA GLY A 322 8.17 23.94 10.10
C GLY A 322 7.83 24.96 8.98
N HIS A 323 8.79 25.31 8.12
CA HIS A 323 8.57 26.23 7.00
C HIS A 323 7.77 25.60 5.85
N ALA A 324 6.91 26.41 5.21
CA ALA A 324 6.15 26.03 4.02
C ALA A 324 7.11 25.66 2.86
N LYS A 325 6.84 24.54 2.18
CA LYS A 325 7.52 24.15 0.93
C LYS A 325 6.55 24.23 -0.23
N PHE A 326 6.84 25.01 -1.25
CA PHE A 326 6.00 25.10 -2.44
C PHE A 326 6.07 23.76 -3.21
N PHE A 327 4.91 23.26 -3.63
CA PHE A 327 4.73 22.00 -4.36
C PHE A 327 4.00 22.28 -5.66
#